data_AF-A0A840REB6-F1
#
_entry.id   AF-A0A840REB6-F1
#
_cell.length_a   1.000
_cell.length_b   1.000
_cell.length_c   1.000
_cell.angle_alpha   90.00
_cell.angle_beta   90.00
_cell.angle_gamma   90.00
#
_symmetry.space_group_name_H-M   'P 1'
#
loop_
_entity.id
_entity.type
_entity.pdbx_description
1 polymer ?
#
loop_
_entity_poly.entity_id
_entity_poly.type
_entity_poly.pdbx_seq_one_letter_code
_entity_poly.pdbx_strand_id
1 'polypeptide(L)'
;MPACLQVVASQPTSITTDTPDVCTGYVLMTGTEYQSLQPAMDLWTVPDSSVLQQAFMTGLSLVLICYLVSWAFGSVIKMFP
;
A
#
# COMPACT_ATOMS: atom_id res chain seq x y z
N MET A 1 25.62 5.51 -0.43
CA MET A 1 26.27 4.89 0.74
C MET A 1 25.60 3.54 0.94
N PRO A 2 26.35 2.42 0.94
CA PRO A 2 25.78 1.09 1.23
C PRO A 2 25.32 1.05 2.69
N ALA A 3 24.12 0.54 2.93
CA ALA A 3 23.54 0.41 4.27
C ALA A 3 23.25 -1.07 4.55
N CYS A 4 23.51 -1.52 5.77
CA CYS A 4 23.33 -2.92 6.14
C CYS A 4 21.86 -3.19 6.52
N LEU A 5 21.30 -4.24 5.95
CA LEU A 5 19.89 -4.59 6.08
C LEU A 5 19.75 -5.95 6.78
N GLN A 6 19.02 -5.98 7.90
CA GLN A 6 18.70 -7.21 8.61
C GLN A 6 17.41 -7.81 8.07
N VAL A 7 17.50 -9.02 7.50
CA VAL A 7 16.31 -9.80 7.12
C VAL A 7 15.94 -10.69 8.30
N VAL A 8 15.09 -10.18 9.20
CA VAL A 8 14.46 -10.98 10.25
C VAL A 8 13.22 -11.64 9.64
N ALA A 9 13.12 -12.97 9.74
CA ALA A 9 12.11 -13.81 9.07
C ALA A 9 10.63 -13.53 9.44
N SER A 10 10.33 -12.45 10.18
CA SER A 10 8.99 -12.13 10.67
C SER A 10 8.68 -10.63 10.80
N GLN A 11 9.55 -9.73 10.31
CA GLN A 11 9.34 -8.26 10.40
C GLN A 11 9.94 -7.52 9.19
N PRO A 12 9.42 -6.33 8.84
CA PRO A 12 9.95 -5.55 7.73
C PRO A 12 11.43 -5.23 7.95
N THR A 13 12.20 -5.37 6.87
CA THR A 13 13.65 -5.21 6.86
C THR A 13 14.05 -3.81 7.35
N SER A 14 14.74 -3.73 8.49
CA SER A 14 15.21 -2.48 9.05
C SER A 14 16.60 -2.14 8.52
N ILE A 15 16.77 -0.91 8.04
CA ILE A 15 18.07 -0.36 7.63
C ILE A 15 18.83 0.04 8.89
N THR A 16 19.96 -0.60 9.15
CA THR A 16 20.84 -0.25 10.27
C THR A 16 21.87 0.79 9.84
N THR A 17 22.25 1.70 10.74
CA THR A 17 23.22 2.78 10.48
C THR A 17 24.69 2.38 10.73
N ASP A 18 24.95 1.09 10.93
CA ASP A 18 26.28 0.58 11.25
C ASP A 18 27.20 0.60 10.02
N THR A 19 28.50 0.77 10.30
CA THR A 19 29.54 0.82 9.28
C THR A 19 29.72 -0.54 8.61
N PRO A 20 30.07 -0.58 7.31
CA PRO A 20 30.09 -1.80 6.51
C PRO A 20 31.05 -2.89 7.00
N ASP A 21 32.01 -2.54 7.87
CA ASP A 21 32.99 -3.47 8.45
C ASP A 21 32.42 -4.41 9.53
N VAL A 22 31.23 -4.10 10.08
CA VAL A 22 30.59 -4.88 11.16
C VAL A 22 29.48 -5.80 10.64
N CYS A 23 29.17 -5.73 9.34
CA CYS A 23 28.02 -6.42 8.74
C CYS A 23 28.32 -7.89 8.39
N THR A 24 28.76 -8.67 9.38
CA THR A 24 28.92 -10.13 9.25
C THR A 24 27.57 -10.81 9.45
N GLY A 25 26.92 -11.20 8.36
CA GLY A 25 25.62 -11.88 8.34
C GLY A 25 24.46 -11.09 7.69
N TYR A 26 24.76 -9.93 7.09
CA TYR A 26 23.78 -9.04 6.46
C TYR A 26 24.05 -8.94 4.95
N VAL A 27 22.99 -8.76 4.14
CA VAL A 27 23.13 -8.56 2.70
C VAL A 27 23.42 -7.08 2.46
N LEU A 28 24.59 -6.78 1.87
CA LEU A 28 24.93 -5.44 1.42
C LEU A 28 24.11 -5.13 0.17
N MET A 29 23.10 -4.27 0.30
CA MET A 29 22.29 -3.82 -0.84
C MET A 29 22.49 -2.33 -1.09
N THR A 30 22.52 -1.95 -2.36
CA THR A 30 22.52 -0.53 -2.72
C THR A 30 21.13 0.07 -2.48
N GLY A 31 21.05 1.35 -2.09
CA GLY A 31 19.75 2.00 -1.81
C GLY A 31 18.77 1.96 -2.99
N THR A 32 19.28 1.86 -4.22
CA THR A 32 18.53 1.64 -5.45
C THR A 32 17.88 0.26 -5.55
N GLU A 33 18.53 -0.79 -5.06
CA GLU A 33 17.97 -2.16 -5.07
C GLU A 33 16.88 -2.31 -4.00
N TYR A 34 17.02 -1.64 -2.85
CA TYR A 34 16.00 -1.60 -1.80
C TYR A 34 14.67 -1.01 -2.29
N GLN A 35 14.72 0.09 -3.05
CA GLN A 35 13.51 0.72 -3.59
C GLN A 35 12.74 -0.18 -4.57
N SER A 36 13.45 -1.07 -5.27
CA SER A 36 12.81 -2.01 -6.20
C SER A 36 12.21 -3.24 -5.53
N LEU A 37 12.70 -3.62 -4.34
CA LEU A 37 12.26 -4.81 -3.62
C LEU A 37 11.15 -4.53 -2.61
N GLN A 38 11.13 -3.32 -2.04
CA GLN A 38 10.08 -2.86 -1.13
C GLN A 38 8.66 -3.06 -1.69
N PRO A 39 8.32 -2.61 -2.92
CA PRO A 39 6.98 -2.78 -3.46
C PRO A 39 6.62 -4.25 -3.75
N ALA A 40 7.61 -5.11 -4.01
CA ALA A 40 7.39 -6.54 -4.21
C ALA A 40 7.08 -7.26 -2.91
N MET A 41 7.67 -6.83 -1.79
CA MET A 41 7.34 -7.38 -0.46
C MET A 41 6.03 -6.81 0.08
N ASP A 42 5.75 -5.53 -0.15
CA ASP A 42 4.51 -4.88 0.29
C ASP A 42 3.26 -5.39 -0.45
N LEU A 43 3.42 -6.08 -1.59
CA LEU A 43 2.32 -6.75 -2.28
C LEU A 43 1.77 -7.95 -1.50
N TRP A 44 2.61 -8.59 -0.69
CA TRP A 44 2.28 -9.82 0.05
C TRP A 44 2.02 -9.56 1.53
N THR A 45 2.24 -8.33 2.01
CA THR A 45 1.83 -7.94 3.35
C THR A 45 0.34 -7.65 3.35
N VAL A 46 -0.40 -8.33 4.22
CA VAL A 46 -1.82 -8.03 4.42
C VAL A 46 -1.90 -6.64 5.05
N PRO A 47 -2.51 -5.65 4.37
CA PRO A 47 -2.62 -4.31 4.92
C PRO A 47 -3.50 -4.31 6.16
N ASP A 48 -3.27 -3.36 7.06
CA ASP A 48 -4.06 -3.20 8.28
C ASP A 48 -5.56 -3.13 8.00
N SER A 49 -6.36 -3.67 8.93
CA SER A 49 -7.81 -3.77 8.78
C SER A 49 -8.49 -2.41 8.56
N SER A 50 -7.90 -1.33 9.08
CA SER A 50 -8.38 0.04 8.88
C SER A 50 -8.27 0.48 7.41
N VAL A 51 -7.17 0.13 6.74
CA VAL A 51 -6.93 0.46 5.33
C VAL A 51 -7.88 -0.33 4.43
N LEU A 52 -8.07 -1.61 4.72
CA LEU A 52 -9.05 -2.45 3.99
C LEU A 52 -10.48 -1.94 4.13
N GLN A 53 -10.88 -1.56 5.35
CA GLN A 53 -12.19 -0.98 5.60
C GLN A 53 -12.37 0.33 4.81
N GLN A 54 -11.36 1.21 4.82
CA GLN A 54 -11.43 2.48 4.10
C GLN A 54 -11.55 2.25 2.59
N ALA A 55 -10.73 1.36 2.01
CA ALA A 55 -10.77 1.02 0.60
C ALA A 55 -12.11 0.40 0.17
N PHE A 56 -12.71 -0.45 1.02
CA PHE A 56 -14.04 -1.00 0.74
C PHE A 56 -15.12 0.08 0.78
N MET A 57 -15.09 0.96 1.79
CA MET A 57 -16.06 2.04 1.94
C MET A 57 -15.97 3.06 0.80
N THR A 58 -14.78 3.39 0.33
CA THR A 58 -14.60 4.29 -0.83
C THR A 58 -15.09 3.63 -2.12
N GLY A 59 -14.80 2.35 -2.34
CA GLY A 59 -15.31 1.61 -3.50
C GLY A 59 -16.84 1.51 -3.52
N LEU A 60 -17.45 1.13 -2.39
CA LEU A 60 -18.90 0.96 -2.29
C LEU A 60 -19.66 2.30 -2.37
N SER A 61 -19.13 3.35 -1.74
CA SER A 61 -19.74 4.69 -1.80
C SER A 61 -19.74 5.26 -3.22
N LEU A 62 -18.69 5.01 -4.01
CA LEU A 62 -18.64 5.45 -5.40
C LEU A 62 -19.81 4.88 -6.21
N VAL A 63 -20.07 3.58 -6.10
CA VAL A 63 -21.16 2.90 -6.83
C VAL A 63 -22.52 3.45 -6.38
N LEU A 64 -22.72 3.63 -5.08
CA LEU A 64 -23.94 4.21 -4.53
C LEU A 64 -24.18 5.64 -5.04
N ILE A 65 -23.14 6.48 -5.08
CA ILE A 65 -23.25 7.84 -5.59
C ILE A 65 -23.62 7.83 -7.07
N CYS A 66 -22.97 6.99 -7.89
CA CYS A 66 -23.32 6.85 -9.31
C CYS A 66 -24.78 6.43 -9.49
N TYR A 67 -25.26 5.49 -8.68
CA TYR A 67 -26.66 5.07 -8.69
C TYR A 67 -27.61 6.21 -8.32
N LEU A 68 -27.36 6.91 -7.21
CA LEU A 68 -28.19 8.02 -6.75
C LEU A 68 -28.24 9.17 -7.75
N VAL A 69 -27.12 9.48 -8.40
CA VAL A 69 -27.05 10.48 -9.47
C VAL A 69 -27.93 10.03 -10.65
N SER A 70 -27.78 8.78 -11.12
CA SER A 70 -28.59 8.26 -12.23
C SER A 70 -30.10 8.27 -11.91
N TRP A 71 -30.46 7.94 -10.67
CA TRP A 71 -31.84 7.95 -10.20
C TRP A 71 -32.42 9.37 -10.08
N ALA A 72 -31.62 10.33 -9.59
CA ALA A 72 -32.02 11.73 -9.51
C ALA A 72 -32.30 12.29 -10.91
N PHE A 73 -31.40 12.06 -11.88
CA PHE A 73 -31.63 12.45 -13.27
C PHE A 73 -32.89 11.79 -13.87
N GLY A 74 -33.08 10.48 -13.66
CA GLY A 74 -34.27 9.77 -14.12
C GLY A 74 -35.57 10.30 -13.48
N SER A 75 -35.52 10.75 -12.22
CA SER A 75 -36.66 11.32 -11.51
C SER A 75 -37.00 12.73 -12.01
N VAL A 76 -35.99 13.55 -12.31
CA VAL A 76 -36.17 14.89 -12.89
C VAL A 76 -36.83 14.80 -14.27
N ILE A 77 -36.39 13.86 -15.12
CA ILE A 77 -36.99 13.65 -16.44
C ILE A 77 -38.47 13.24 -16.33
N LYS A 78 -38.82 12.39 -15.37
CA LYS A 78 -40.20 11.94 -15.15
C LYS A 78 -41.11 13.00 -14.52
N MET A 79 -40.53 14.04 -13.90
CA MET A 79 -41.28 15.10 -13.24
C MET A 79 -41.88 16.11 -14.23
N PHE A 80 -41.31 16.22 -15.43
CA PHE A 80 -41.85 17.05 -16.51
C PHE A 80 -42.47 16.13 -17.57
N PRO A 81 -43.82 16.02 -17.64
CA PRO A 81 -44.51 15.29 -18.70
C PRO A 81 -44.31 15.93 -20.08
#